data_AF-A0A803NEH7-F1
#
_entry.id   AF-A0A803NEH7-F1
#
_cell.length_a   1.000
_cell.length_b   1.000
_cell.length_c   1.000
_cell.angle_alpha   90.00
_cell.angle_beta   90.00
_cell.angle_gamma   90.00
#
_symmetry.space_group_name_H-M   'P 1'
#
loop_
_entity.id
_entity.type
_entity.pdbx_description
1 polymer ?
#
loop_
_entity_poly.entity_id
_entity_poly.type
_entity_poly.pdbx_seq_one_letter_code
_entity_poly.pdbx_strand_id
1 'polypeptide(L)'
;MMNSTPGRVNFSMNQDWHGEVMTGEYPSVIDVSKGDSFTHSATDNDGSKGAVVYLGNNSTAKSCAWLLAWSAPKFPTTNNPNKVYVKCGDATDFQNINWNQIEASLDVSSTFSSFMEPITKTTCSANILPGKNFASVGANFGTM
;
A
#
# COMPACT_ATOMS: atom_id res chain seq x y z
N MET A 1 -5.74 0.84 -6.87
CA MET A 1 -5.98 1.52 -5.57
C MET A 1 -7.15 2.47 -5.74
N MET A 2 -8.08 2.53 -4.78
CA MET A 2 -9.25 3.41 -4.80
C MET A 2 -9.11 4.49 -3.73
N ASN A 3 -9.41 5.74 -4.10
CA ASN A 3 -9.48 6.86 -3.18
C ASN A 3 -10.95 7.13 -2.79
N SER A 4 -11.30 6.74 -1.57
CA SER A 4 -12.58 7.01 -0.91
C SER A 4 -12.44 8.08 0.20
N THR A 5 -11.37 8.88 0.18
CA THR A 5 -11.17 10.03 1.07
C THR A 5 -11.91 11.26 0.51
N PRO A 6 -12.17 12.31 1.30
CA PRO A 6 -12.90 13.50 0.83
C PRO A 6 -12.05 14.40 -0.07
N GLY A 7 -10.75 14.15 -0.19
CA GLY A 7 -9.81 14.93 -1.00
C GLY A 7 -9.00 14.05 -1.96
N ARG A 8 -8.21 14.67 -2.83
CA ARG A 8 -7.21 13.92 -3.61
C ARG A 8 -6.14 13.39 -2.66
N VAL A 9 -5.57 12.23 -3.00
CA VAL A 9 -4.34 11.75 -2.36
C VAL A 9 -3.19 11.86 -3.35
N ASN A 10 -2.01 12.24 -2.87
CA ASN A 10 -0.82 12.47 -3.67
C ASN A 10 0.26 11.49 -3.25
N PHE A 11 0.97 10.92 -4.22
CA PHE A 11 2.14 10.10 -3.94
C PHE A 11 3.17 10.90 -3.14
N SER A 12 3.83 10.23 -2.20
CA SER A 12 4.85 10.85 -1.34
C SER A 12 6.17 10.12 -1.41
N MET A 13 6.17 8.81 -1.14
CA MET A 13 7.36 7.99 -1.14
C MET A 13 7.03 6.52 -1.36
N ASN A 14 8.04 5.74 -1.74
CA ASN A 14 7.98 4.30 -1.87
C ASN A 14 9.21 3.63 -1.26
N GLN A 15 9.13 2.32 -1.11
CA GLN A 15 10.25 1.45 -0.81
C GLN A 15 10.10 0.17 -1.62
N ASP A 16 11.06 -0.10 -2.49
CA ASP A 16 11.08 -1.33 -3.29
C ASP A 16 12.14 -2.24 -2.68
N TRP A 17 11.72 -3.33 -2.05
CA TRP A 17 12.63 -4.33 -1.47
C TRP A 17 13.09 -5.33 -2.54
N HIS A 18 12.14 -5.76 -3.38
CA HIS A 18 12.41 -6.65 -4.51
C HIS A 18 11.54 -6.27 -5.70
N GLY A 19 12.17 -6.05 -6.84
CA GLY A 19 11.49 -5.61 -8.07
C GLY A 19 11.51 -4.10 -8.23
N GLU A 20 10.76 -3.60 -9.20
CA GLU A 20 10.62 -2.18 -9.48
C GLU A 20 9.30 -1.90 -10.21
N VAL A 21 8.88 -0.64 -10.30
CA VAL A 21 7.74 -0.26 -11.14
C VAL A 21 8.11 -0.44 -12.63
N MET A 22 7.30 -1.20 -13.39
CA MET A 22 7.64 -1.59 -14.78
C MET A 22 7.62 -0.43 -15.77
N THR A 23 6.69 0.51 -15.61
CA THR A 23 6.48 1.60 -16.55
C THR A 23 6.04 2.85 -15.82
N GLY A 24 6.82 3.92 -15.95
CA GLY A 24 6.52 5.22 -15.35
C GLY A 24 6.86 5.28 -13.87
N GLU A 25 6.02 6.00 -13.13
CA GLU A 25 6.13 6.17 -11.68
C GLU A 25 4.85 5.67 -11.01
N TYR A 26 4.87 5.56 -9.69
CA TYR A 26 3.64 5.38 -8.93
C TYR A 26 2.65 6.51 -9.25
N PRO A 27 1.32 6.24 -9.30
CA PRO A 27 0.32 7.26 -9.61
C PRO A 27 0.50 8.49 -8.74
N SER A 28 0.84 9.64 -9.34
CA SER A 28 1.24 10.83 -8.60
C SER A 28 0.07 11.45 -7.83
N VAL A 29 -1.14 11.33 -8.36
CA VAL A 29 -2.39 11.85 -7.78
C VAL A 29 -3.52 10.86 -8.05
N ILE A 30 -4.35 10.59 -7.04
CA ILE A 30 -5.58 9.84 -7.19
C ILE A 30 -6.73 10.74 -6.71
N ASP A 31 -7.60 11.16 -7.63
CA ASP A 31 -8.74 12.03 -7.34
C ASP A 31 -9.82 11.35 -6.49
N VAL A 32 -10.67 12.18 -5.88
CA VAL A 32 -11.80 11.73 -5.04
C VAL A 32 -12.70 10.78 -5.83
N SER A 33 -13.05 9.65 -5.21
CA SER A 33 -13.90 8.61 -5.80
C SER A 33 -13.35 8.02 -7.11
N LYS A 34 -12.04 8.17 -7.35
CA LYS A 34 -11.33 7.54 -8.46
C LYS A 34 -10.35 6.49 -7.95
N GLY A 35 -9.95 5.62 -8.87
CA GLY A 35 -8.86 4.69 -8.63
C GLY A 35 -7.83 4.79 -9.73
N ASP A 36 -6.61 4.35 -9.39
CA ASP A 36 -5.50 4.26 -10.31
C ASP A 36 -4.70 2.97 -10.06
N SER A 37 -3.86 2.59 -11.01
CA SER A 37 -3.10 1.34 -10.99
C SER A 37 -1.67 1.53 -11.47
N PHE A 38 -0.80 0.61 -11.05
CA PHE A 38 0.56 0.45 -11.53
C PHE A 38 0.89 -1.04 -11.59
N THR A 39 2.00 -1.37 -12.26
CA THR A 39 2.55 -2.72 -12.29
C THR A 39 3.96 -2.71 -11.72
N HIS A 40 4.21 -3.56 -10.73
CA HIS A 40 5.54 -3.74 -10.12
C HIS A 40 6.11 -5.08 -10.59
N SER A 41 7.20 -5.05 -11.36
CA SER A 41 7.90 -6.25 -11.83
C SER A 41 8.44 -7.05 -10.65
N ALA A 42 8.52 -8.36 -10.85
CA ALA A 42 9.26 -9.23 -9.96
C ALA A 42 10.74 -9.28 -10.37
N THR A 43 11.61 -9.47 -9.39
CA THR A 43 12.97 -9.98 -9.64
C THR A 43 12.94 -11.49 -9.92
N ASP A 44 13.98 -11.97 -10.59
CA ASP A 44 14.11 -13.39 -10.93
C ASP A 44 14.24 -14.32 -9.72
N ASN A 45 14.62 -13.82 -8.54
CA ASN A 45 14.87 -14.68 -7.38
C ASN A 45 13.82 -14.49 -6.27
N ASP A 46 13.43 -13.24 -6.00
CA ASP A 46 12.68 -12.91 -4.78
C ASP A 46 11.20 -12.59 -5.03
N GLY A 47 10.81 -12.38 -6.30
CA GLY A 47 9.47 -11.93 -6.63
C GLY A 47 9.35 -10.40 -6.55
N SER A 48 8.15 -9.93 -6.21
CA SER A 48 7.80 -8.50 -6.11
C SER A 48 7.45 -8.15 -4.67
N LYS A 49 8.19 -7.23 -4.05
CA LYS A 49 8.00 -6.77 -2.67
C LYS A 49 8.25 -5.27 -2.61
N GLY A 50 7.25 -4.51 -2.22
CA GLY A 50 7.36 -3.06 -2.17
C GLY A 50 6.29 -2.40 -1.30
N ALA A 51 6.41 -1.10 -1.13
CA ALA A 51 5.47 -0.27 -0.41
C ALA A 51 5.37 1.13 -1.01
N VAL A 52 4.19 1.74 -0.89
CA VAL A 52 3.91 3.12 -1.31
C VAL A 52 3.18 3.87 -0.20
N VAL A 53 3.41 5.18 -0.15
CA VAL A 53 2.76 6.10 0.79
C VAL A 53 2.11 7.22 0.00
N TYR A 54 0.84 7.45 0.32
CA TYR A 54 0.04 8.54 -0.21
C TYR A 54 -0.34 9.51 0.90
N LEU A 55 -0.24 10.81 0.62
CA LEU A 55 -0.61 11.90 1.52
C LEU A 55 -1.88 12.60 1.04
N GLY A 56 -2.70 13.02 1.98
CA GLY A 56 -3.94 13.74 1.71
C GLY A 56 -4.53 14.30 2.99
N ASN A 57 -5.78 14.73 2.93
CA ASN A 57 -6.46 15.31 4.07
C ASN A 57 -7.67 14.47 4.45
N ASN A 58 -7.96 14.40 5.75
CA ASN A 58 -9.20 13.82 6.24
C ASN A 58 -10.39 14.80 6.15
N SER A 59 -11.56 14.37 6.63
CA SER A 59 -12.80 15.16 6.68
C SER A 59 -12.68 16.48 7.46
N THR A 60 -11.72 16.59 8.38
CA THR A 60 -11.45 17.79 9.18
C THR A 60 -10.28 18.63 8.65
N ALA A 61 -9.85 18.39 7.40
CA ALA A 61 -8.71 19.03 6.75
C ALA A 61 -7.35 18.78 7.44
N LYS A 62 -7.27 17.77 8.32
CA LYS A 62 -6.01 17.33 8.93
C LYS A 62 -5.21 16.50 7.94
N SER A 63 -3.90 16.78 7.84
CA SER A 63 -2.99 16.03 6.97
C SER A 63 -2.80 14.60 7.49
N CYS A 64 -2.99 13.63 6.61
CA CYS A 64 -3.00 12.20 6.87
C CYS A 64 -2.21 11.45 5.79
N ALA A 65 -1.86 10.21 6.10
CA ALA A 65 -1.17 9.31 5.19
C ALA A 65 -1.81 7.93 5.12
N TRP A 66 -1.65 7.27 3.98
CA TRP A 66 -2.06 5.89 3.72
C TRP A 66 -0.88 5.14 3.09
N LEU A 67 -0.44 4.10 3.78
CA LEU A 67 0.62 3.18 3.36
C LEU A 67 -0.01 1.87 2.89
N LEU A 68 0.46 1.40 1.73
CA LEU A 68 0.19 0.09 1.18
C LEU A 68 1.52 -0.62 0.94
N ALA A 69 1.68 -1.81 1.51
CA ALA A 69 2.81 -2.69 1.26
C ALA A 69 2.33 -4.05 0.74
N TRP A 70 3.11 -4.68 -0.13
CA TRP A 70 2.82 -5.97 -0.73
C TRP A 70 4.07 -6.87 -0.78
N SER A 71 3.83 -8.18 -0.74
CA SER A 71 4.81 -9.21 -1.04
C SER A 71 4.15 -10.28 -1.91
N ALA A 72 4.71 -10.50 -3.08
CA ALA A 72 4.33 -11.52 -4.04
C ALA A 72 5.58 -12.32 -4.43
N PRO A 73 5.91 -13.38 -3.66
CA PRO A 73 7.08 -14.21 -3.93
C PRO A 73 7.02 -14.85 -5.32
N LYS A 74 8.17 -15.15 -5.93
CA LYS A 74 8.23 -15.84 -7.23
C LYS A 74 7.51 -17.20 -7.21
N PHE A 75 7.68 -17.94 -6.11
CA PHE A 75 7.06 -19.24 -5.89
C PHE A 75 6.28 -19.21 -4.57
N PRO A 76 5.03 -18.72 -4.58
CA PRO A 76 4.24 -18.63 -3.37
C PRO A 76 3.89 -20.03 -2.86
N THR A 77 4.04 -20.24 -1.54
CA THR A 77 3.71 -21.50 -0.85
C THR A 77 2.81 -21.22 0.34
N THR A 78 2.31 -22.26 1.01
CA THR A 78 1.54 -22.08 2.26
C THR A 78 2.35 -21.38 3.35
N ASN A 79 3.68 -21.58 3.39
CA ASN A 79 4.57 -20.97 4.39
C ASN A 79 5.11 -19.60 3.94
N ASN A 80 5.07 -19.31 2.64
CA ASN A 80 5.44 -18.02 2.07
C ASN A 80 4.38 -17.58 1.05
N PRO A 81 3.15 -17.25 1.50
CA PRO A 81 2.07 -16.85 0.61
C PRO A 81 2.25 -15.40 0.15
N ASN A 82 1.39 -14.96 -0.75
CA ASN A 82 1.21 -13.54 -1.05
C ASN A 82 0.71 -12.80 0.21
N LYS A 83 1.26 -11.61 0.47
CA LYS A 83 0.97 -10.82 1.67
C LYS A 83 0.71 -9.37 1.31
N VAL A 84 -0.15 -8.72 2.09
CA VAL A 84 -0.38 -7.28 2.05
C VAL A 84 -0.42 -6.72 3.46
N TYR A 85 0.01 -5.49 3.60
CA TYR A 85 -0.04 -4.75 4.84
C TYR A 85 -0.45 -3.31 4.55
N VAL A 86 -1.35 -2.78 5.38
CA VAL A 86 -1.73 -1.36 5.32
C VAL A 86 -1.56 -0.70 6.66
N LYS A 87 -1.21 0.58 6.63
CA LYS A 87 -1.20 1.46 7.80
C LYS A 87 -1.64 2.84 7.36
N CYS A 88 -2.43 3.52 8.16
CA CYS A 88 -2.88 4.88 7.89
C CYS A 88 -2.93 5.67 9.20
N GLY A 89 -2.86 6.99 9.11
CA GLY A 89 -2.87 7.85 10.29
C GLY A 89 -2.41 9.27 9.99
N ASP A 90 -1.85 9.93 11.01
CA ASP A 90 -1.31 11.30 10.89
C ASP A 90 -0.14 11.33 9.91
N ALA A 91 -0.07 12.33 9.03
CA ALA A 91 1.02 12.43 8.06
C ALA A 91 2.40 12.54 8.72
N THR A 92 2.48 13.07 9.94
CA THR A 92 3.74 13.22 10.69
C THR A 92 4.37 11.86 11.05
N ASP A 93 3.55 10.82 11.25
CA ASP A 93 4.00 9.45 11.52
C ASP A 93 4.72 8.80 10.32
N PHE A 94 4.61 9.39 9.13
CA PHE A 94 5.15 8.88 7.88
C PHE A 94 6.28 9.74 7.31
N GLN A 95 6.77 10.73 8.06
CA GLN A 95 7.94 11.53 7.64
C GLN A 95 9.27 10.77 7.79
N ASN A 96 9.37 9.91 8.81
CA ASN A 96 10.57 9.11 9.12
C ASN A 96 10.17 7.63 9.27
N ILE A 97 9.74 7.01 8.18
CA ILE A 97 9.27 5.62 8.19
C ILE A 97 10.44 4.68 8.49
N ASN A 98 10.26 3.84 9.51
CA ASN A 98 11.14 2.70 9.71
C ASN A 98 10.72 1.56 8.76
N TRP A 99 11.33 1.53 7.57
CA TRP A 99 11.02 0.53 6.54
C TRP A 99 11.24 -0.90 7.01
N ASN A 100 12.23 -1.17 7.86
CA ASN A 100 12.45 -2.50 8.43
C ASN A 100 11.25 -2.95 9.29
N GLN A 101 10.62 -2.03 10.02
CA GLN A 101 9.42 -2.34 10.81
C GLN A 101 8.20 -2.60 9.92
N ILE A 102 8.05 -1.84 8.83
CA ILE A 102 6.99 -2.08 7.84
C ILE A 102 7.19 -3.44 7.17
N GLU A 103 8.42 -3.76 6.79
CA GLU A 103 8.77 -5.06 6.20
C GLU A 103 8.46 -6.21 7.15
N ALA A 104 8.88 -6.10 8.42
CA ALA A 104 8.57 -7.12 9.43
C ALA A 104 7.06 -7.28 9.65
N SER A 105 6.30 -6.18 9.61
CA SER A 105 4.84 -6.21 9.73
C SER A 105 4.18 -6.88 8.50
N LEU A 106 4.72 -6.64 7.31
CA LEU A 106 4.31 -7.30 6.07
C LEU A 106 4.66 -8.79 6.08
N ASP A 107 5.81 -9.18 6.62
CA ASP A 107 6.25 -10.57 6.62
C ASP A 107 5.41 -11.47 7.53
N VAL A 108 4.78 -10.90 8.57
CA VAL A 108 3.83 -11.61 9.43
C VAL A 108 2.36 -11.39 9.04
N SER A 109 2.09 -10.62 7.97
CA SER A 109 0.73 -10.34 7.52
C SER A 109 0.14 -11.47 6.67
N SER A 110 -1.06 -11.22 6.14
CA SER A 110 -1.84 -12.20 5.38
C SER A 110 -2.24 -11.66 4.00
N THR A 111 -3.09 -12.40 3.28
CA THR A 111 -3.64 -11.97 1.99
C THR A 111 -4.63 -10.80 2.10
N PHE A 112 -5.01 -10.41 3.32
CA PHE A 112 -5.87 -9.27 3.61
C PHE A 112 -5.31 -8.47 4.79
N SER A 113 -5.44 -7.15 4.73
CA SER A 113 -5.09 -6.25 5.83
C SER A 113 -6.07 -5.08 5.86
N SER A 114 -6.53 -4.71 7.05
CA SER A 114 -7.32 -3.51 7.26
C SER A 114 -6.87 -2.82 8.55
N PHE A 115 -6.89 -1.49 8.52
CA PHE A 115 -6.53 -0.67 9.66
C PHE A 115 -7.41 0.58 9.73
N MET A 116 -7.72 0.99 10.94
CA MET A 116 -8.49 2.19 11.25
C MET A 116 -7.78 2.92 12.37
N GLU A 117 -7.39 4.16 12.10
CA GLU A 117 -6.73 4.99 13.09
C GLU A 117 -7.80 5.80 13.87
N PRO A 118 -7.83 5.71 15.21
CA PRO A 118 -8.94 6.22 16.00
C PRO A 118 -8.98 7.75 16.14
N ILE A 119 -7.87 8.48 15.94
CA ILE A 119 -7.76 9.93 16.17
C ILE A 119 -8.15 10.72 14.92
N THR A 120 -7.44 10.48 13.82
CA THR A 120 -7.63 11.03 12.47
C THR A 120 -8.83 10.44 11.74
N LYS A 121 -9.36 9.30 12.21
CA LYS A 121 -10.45 8.54 11.56
C LYS A 121 -10.12 8.05 10.16
N THR A 122 -8.84 7.95 9.81
CA THR A 122 -8.42 7.38 8.53
C THR A 122 -8.65 5.87 8.52
N THR A 123 -9.06 5.35 7.38
CA THR A 123 -9.23 3.92 7.13
C THR A 123 -8.41 3.50 5.93
N CYS A 124 -7.88 2.29 5.98
CA CYS A 124 -7.15 1.68 4.89
C CYS A 124 -7.44 0.18 4.89
N SER A 125 -7.64 -0.38 3.71
CA SER A 125 -7.74 -1.82 3.53
C SER A 125 -7.10 -2.25 2.24
N ALA A 126 -6.56 -3.46 2.22
CA ALA A 126 -6.00 -4.08 1.03
C ALA A 126 -6.19 -5.58 1.03
N ASN A 127 -6.24 -6.14 -0.17
CA ASN A 127 -6.27 -7.57 -0.43
C ASN A 127 -5.33 -7.90 -1.58
N ILE A 128 -4.71 -9.08 -1.53
CA ILE A 128 -3.91 -9.62 -2.64
C ILE A 128 -4.48 -10.97 -3.07
N LEU A 129 -4.69 -11.10 -4.37
CA LEU A 129 -5.22 -12.31 -4.99
C LEU A 129 -4.15 -12.95 -5.88
N PRO A 130 -3.91 -14.26 -5.76
CA PRO A 130 -3.00 -14.96 -6.66
C PRO A 130 -3.60 -15.07 -8.06
N GLY A 131 -2.79 -14.83 -9.08
CA GLY A 131 -3.03 -15.16 -10.47
C GLY A 131 -2.05 -16.24 -10.94
N LYS A 132 -2.12 -16.60 -12.23
CA LYS A 132 -1.27 -17.66 -12.80
C LYS A 132 0.21 -17.30 -12.81
N ASN A 133 0.52 -16.07 -13.23
CA ASN A 133 1.90 -15.53 -13.37
C ASN A 133 2.04 -14.13 -12.73
N PHE A 134 1.03 -13.68 -11.99
CA PHE A 134 0.97 -12.35 -11.40
C PHE A 134 0.15 -12.43 -10.10
N ALA A 135 0.21 -11.39 -9.28
CA ALA A 135 -0.71 -11.19 -8.17
C ALA A 135 -1.41 -9.84 -8.33
N SER A 136 -2.71 -9.79 -8.03
CA SER A 136 -3.49 -8.55 -8.09
C SER A 136 -3.67 -8.00 -6.70
N VAL A 137 -3.28 -6.74 -6.50
CA VAL A 137 -3.49 -6.01 -5.23
C VAL A 137 -4.64 -5.02 -5.39
N GLY A 138 -5.68 -5.20 -4.58
CA GLY A 138 -6.72 -4.21 -4.35
C GLY A 138 -6.42 -3.43 -3.08
N ALA A 139 -6.62 -2.11 -3.09
CA ALA A 139 -6.52 -1.29 -1.88
C ALA A 139 -7.51 -0.14 -1.92
N ASN A 140 -8.02 0.24 -0.75
CA ASN A 140 -8.94 1.35 -0.56
C ASN A 140 -8.41 2.28 0.54
N PHE A 141 -8.31 3.57 0.23
CA PHE A 141 -7.95 4.62 1.18
C PHE A 141 -9.19 5.42 1.52
N GLY A 142 -9.48 5.63 2.79
CA GLY A 142 -10.71 6.29 3.22
C GLY A 142 -10.56 7.05 4.53
N THR A 143 -11.67 7.67 4.92
CA THR A 143 -11.85 8.38 6.19
C THR A 143 -13.28 8.16 6.69
N MET A 144 -13.50 8.26 7.98
CA MET A 144 -14.84 8.33 8.58
C MET A 144 -15.16 9.70 9.14
#